data_AF-A0A7D3WQL3-F1
#
_entry.id   AF-A0A7D3WQL3-F1
#
_cell.length_a   1.000
_cell.length_b   1.000
_cell.length_c   1.000
_cell.angle_alpha   90.00
_cell.angle_beta   90.00
_cell.angle_gamma   90.00
#
_symmetry.space_group_name_H-M   'P 1'
#
loop_
_entity.id
_entity.type
_entity.pdbx_description
1 polymer ?
#
loop_
_entity_poly.entity_id
_entity_poly.type
_entity_poly.pdbx_seq_one_letter_code
_entity_poly.pdbx_strand_id
1 'polypeptide(L)'
;MIISNSTTWTQGFNFPGGSANSFTNAAGASTTFAGYLGLAGKVMLVNNGTMSLGSGMSAIAAGSTLQNGAGSTFDLTGDFVNQGTVMQQGALTISNNFTNSGTITGPPALPRSTIRAGNYTVNSGNFGADGSYLNFCDAGAPSTGFDSRGGTIGSNVTFCGAAPLPVTLTSFTAQLRQGQVQLRWTTASELGNEKFVLERSATGAGFAAIGEVAGQGTVPTASSYAFLDAQPLPGRSYYRLRQLDLDGNSTLSPVVSVSREQAPVQLYPNPTDGLLTLDLRSLPAAACPVRLLSLAGQVQLAQTLLGGQLQPLSLRAVPAGSYLLEINAAAPGCSVQRVVKY
;
A
#
# COMPACT_ATOMS: atom_id res chain seq x y z
N MET A 1 31.80 -37.87 -8.94
CA MET A 1 30.60 -38.63 -8.49
C MET A 1 29.37 -37.80 -8.81
N ILE A 2 28.36 -38.37 -9.47
CA ILE A 2 27.06 -37.73 -9.72
C ILE A 2 26.04 -38.45 -8.84
N ILE A 3 25.35 -37.71 -7.97
CA ILE A 3 24.31 -38.25 -7.06
C ILE A 3 23.01 -37.51 -7.38
N SER A 4 21.91 -38.26 -7.55
CA SER A 4 20.57 -37.74 -7.89
C SER A 4 19.48 -38.52 -7.16
N ASN A 5 19.07 -38.08 -5.97
CA ASN A 5 18.29 -38.93 -5.08
C ASN A 5 17.32 -38.09 -4.20
N SER A 6 16.12 -38.61 -3.91
CA SER A 6 15.25 -38.16 -2.81
C SER A 6 15.61 -38.94 -1.53
N THR A 7 16.75 -38.63 -0.93
CA THR A 7 17.30 -39.42 0.19
C THR A 7 17.60 -38.58 1.43
N THR A 8 17.44 -39.22 2.59
CA THR A 8 17.92 -38.68 3.87
C THR A 8 19.30 -39.25 4.18
N TRP A 9 20.28 -38.39 4.33
CA TRP A 9 21.63 -38.71 4.80
C TRP A 9 21.68 -38.46 6.31
N THR A 10 21.97 -39.51 7.08
CA THR A 10 21.93 -39.47 8.56
C THR A 10 23.15 -38.79 9.19
N GLN A 11 24.16 -38.42 8.39
CA GLN A 11 25.36 -37.71 8.84
C GLN A 11 25.67 -36.52 7.91
N GLY A 12 26.62 -35.67 8.32
CA GLY A 12 27.17 -34.64 7.44
C GLY A 12 27.95 -35.26 6.27
N PHE A 13 27.97 -34.58 5.13
CA PHE A 13 28.63 -35.05 3.92
C PHE A 13 29.65 -34.02 3.44
N ASN A 14 30.87 -34.47 3.18
CA ASN A 14 31.91 -33.70 2.51
C ASN A 14 32.18 -34.31 1.14
N PHE A 15 32.06 -33.52 0.08
CA PHE A 15 32.52 -33.97 -1.22
C PHE A 15 34.06 -34.13 -1.21
N PRO A 16 34.59 -35.21 -1.80
CA PRO A 16 36.03 -35.43 -1.87
C PRO A 16 36.70 -34.34 -2.74
N GLY A 17 37.84 -33.82 -2.27
CA GLY A 17 38.61 -32.82 -3.01
C GLY A 17 39.39 -33.40 -4.20
N GLY A 18 39.80 -32.52 -5.12
CA GLY A 18 40.80 -32.83 -6.16
C GLY A 18 40.26 -33.22 -7.55
N SER A 19 38.94 -33.41 -7.70
CA SER A 19 38.29 -33.66 -9.01
C SER A 19 36.93 -32.96 -9.07
N ALA A 20 36.48 -32.59 -10.28
CA ALA A 20 35.17 -31.96 -10.47
C ALA A 20 34.05 -32.94 -10.07
N ASN A 21 33.32 -32.61 -9.01
CA ASN A 21 32.19 -33.39 -8.52
C ASN A 21 30.90 -32.60 -8.71
N SER A 22 29.79 -33.30 -8.93
CA SER A 22 28.48 -32.65 -9.03
C SER A 22 27.40 -33.42 -8.29
N PHE A 23 26.47 -32.72 -7.67
CA PHE A 23 25.29 -33.31 -7.07
C PHE A 23 24.07 -32.58 -7.59
N THR A 24 23.00 -33.31 -7.90
CA THR A 24 21.77 -32.73 -8.42
C THR A 24 20.56 -33.25 -7.64
N ASN A 25 19.92 -32.38 -6.87
CA ASN A 25 18.58 -32.63 -6.37
C ASN A 25 17.58 -32.27 -7.47
N ALA A 26 16.86 -33.25 -7.99
CA ALA A 26 15.95 -33.06 -9.12
C ALA A 26 14.71 -32.23 -8.73
N ALA A 27 13.99 -31.71 -9.73
CA ALA A 27 12.73 -31.02 -9.49
C ALA A 27 11.70 -31.95 -8.83
N GLY A 28 11.03 -31.45 -7.80
CA GLY A 28 10.07 -32.22 -6.99
C GLY A 28 10.72 -33.22 -6.02
N ALA A 29 12.04 -33.37 -6.01
CA ALA A 29 12.74 -34.23 -5.07
C ALA A 29 12.99 -33.51 -3.73
N SER A 30 12.96 -34.28 -2.65
CA SER A 30 13.29 -33.82 -1.29
C SER A 30 14.53 -34.55 -0.79
N THR A 31 15.58 -33.79 -0.48
CA THR A 31 16.84 -34.31 0.06
C THR A 31 17.09 -33.71 1.44
N THR A 32 17.42 -34.55 2.42
CA THR A 32 17.73 -34.09 3.78
C THR A 32 19.11 -34.57 4.22
N PHE A 33 19.93 -33.67 4.76
CA PHE A 33 21.19 -33.99 5.43
C PHE A 33 21.04 -33.65 6.92
N ALA A 34 21.05 -34.66 7.79
CA ALA A 34 20.85 -34.45 9.23
C ALA A 34 21.98 -33.64 9.90
N GLY A 35 23.16 -33.56 9.28
CA GLY A 35 24.32 -32.81 9.76
C GLY A 35 24.57 -31.54 8.95
N TYR A 36 25.60 -31.57 8.10
CA TYR A 36 26.08 -30.45 7.29
C TYR A 36 26.46 -30.88 5.88
N LEU A 37 26.70 -29.91 5.01
CA LEU A 37 27.24 -30.12 3.68
C LEU A 37 28.49 -29.28 3.44
N GLY A 38 29.63 -29.94 3.20
CA GLY A 38 30.87 -29.30 2.80
C GLY A 38 31.19 -29.53 1.33
N LEU A 39 31.30 -28.45 0.55
CA LEU A 39 31.74 -28.49 -0.84
C LEU A 39 33.24 -28.17 -0.95
N ALA A 40 34.09 -29.16 -0.66
CA ALA A 40 35.55 -29.01 -0.80
C ALA A 40 36.02 -29.40 -2.20
N GLY A 41 36.71 -28.50 -2.91
CA GLY A 41 37.47 -28.81 -4.14
C GLY A 41 36.69 -28.85 -5.46
N LYS A 42 36.26 -27.68 -5.97
CA LYS A 42 35.60 -27.50 -7.28
C LYS A 42 34.37 -28.40 -7.47
N VAL A 43 33.40 -28.26 -6.57
CA VAL A 43 32.16 -29.04 -6.58
C VAL A 43 30.99 -28.18 -7.08
N MET A 44 30.11 -28.74 -7.89
CA MET A 44 28.86 -28.11 -8.30
C MET A 44 27.65 -28.80 -7.64
N LEU A 45 26.98 -28.11 -6.73
CA LEU A 45 25.70 -28.55 -6.18
C LEU A 45 24.56 -27.84 -6.93
N VAL A 46 23.63 -28.62 -7.49
CA VAL A 46 22.42 -28.10 -8.14
C VAL A 46 21.21 -28.59 -7.35
N ASN A 47 20.43 -27.66 -6.83
CA ASN A 47 19.16 -27.93 -6.18
C ASN A 47 18.01 -27.39 -7.05
N ASN A 48 17.17 -28.28 -7.57
CA ASN A 48 15.95 -27.93 -8.30
C ASN A 48 14.66 -28.32 -7.53
N GLY A 49 14.79 -28.83 -6.31
CA GLY A 49 13.69 -29.29 -5.46
C GLY A 49 13.77 -28.70 -4.05
N THR A 50 13.53 -29.52 -3.03
CA THR A 50 13.67 -29.14 -1.62
C THR A 50 14.91 -29.80 -1.03
N MET A 51 15.80 -29.01 -0.44
CA MET A 51 16.95 -29.48 0.30
C MET A 51 16.94 -28.94 1.72
N SER A 52 17.12 -29.80 2.72
CA SER A 52 17.16 -29.42 4.13
C SER A 52 18.43 -29.92 4.81
N LEU A 53 19.10 -29.04 5.55
CA LEU A 53 20.36 -29.26 6.25
C LEU A 53 20.21 -29.02 7.74
N GLY A 54 20.73 -29.95 8.52
CA GLY A 54 20.76 -29.92 9.98
C GLY A 54 21.69 -28.85 10.56
N SER A 55 22.00 -29.01 11.84
CA SER A 55 22.66 -27.98 12.67
C SER A 55 24.16 -27.85 12.46
N GLY A 56 24.78 -28.66 11.61
CA GLY A 56 26.22 -28.58 11.37
C GLY A 56 26.61 -27.41 10.46
N MET A 57 27.88 -27.03 10.50
CA MET A 57 28.42 -25.97 9.66
C MET A 57 28.53 -26.41 8.19
N SER A 58 27.74 -25.79 7.32
CA SER A 58 27.79 -26.02 5.88
C SER A 58 28.69 -24.98 5.23
N ALA A 59 29.64 -25.44 4.41
CA ALA A 59 30.68 -24.59 3.84
C ALA A 59 30.83 -24.80 2.34
N ILE A 60 30.80 -23.69 1.59
CA ILE A 60 31.08 -23.66 0.15
C ILE A 60 32.52 -23.15 -0.01
N ALA A 61 33.46 -24.04 -0.34
CA ALA A 61 34.85 -23.63 -0.53
C ALA A 61 35.04 -22.82 -1.83
N ALA A 62 36.13 -22.06 -1.90
CA ALA A 62 36.52 -21.37 -3.12
C ALA A 62 36.61 -22.32 -4.33
N GLY A 63 36.07 -21.89 -5.46
CA GLY A 63 35.97 -22.69 -6.69
C GLY A 63 34.79 -23.68 -6.74
N SER A 64 34.05 -23.86 -5.65
CA SER A 64 32.79 -24.62 -5.64
C SER A 64 31.59 -23.70 -5.95
N THR A 65 30.51 -24.28 -6.48
CA THR A 65 29.27 -23.59 -6.84
C THR A 65 28.06 -24.27 -6.21
N LEU A 66 27.19 -23.48 -5.58
CA LEU A 66 25.85 -23.87 -5.16
C LEU A 66 24.83 -23.16 -6.06
N GLN A 67 24.07 -23.91 -6.85
CA GLN A 67 22.92 -23.40 -7.60
C GLN A 67 21.63 -23.86 -6.91
N ASN A 68 20.78 -22.92 -6.54
CA ASN A 68 19.45 -23.17 -6.04
C ASN A 68 18.45 -22.60 -7.05
N GLY A 69 17.83 -23.47 -7.84
CA GLY A 69 17.00 -23.13 -8.99
C GLY A 69 15.71 -22.41 -8.62
N ALA A 70 15.06 -21.82 -9.62
CA ALA A 70 13.77 -21.18 -9.46
C ALA A 70 12.73 -22.16 -8.87
N GLY A 71 11.92 -21.70 -7.90
CA GLY A 71 10.94 -22.52 -7.21
C GLY A 71 11.51 -23.58 -6.25
N SER A 72 12.84 -23.63 -6.08
CA SER A 72 13.51 -24.57 -5.17
C SER A 72 13.66 -23.99 -3.78
N THR A 73 13.71 -24.86 -2.77
CA THR A 73 13.97 -24.47 -1.38
C THR A 73 15.26 -25.09 -0.88
N PHE A 74 16.07 -24.29 -0.20
CA PHE A 74 17.31 -24.72 0.42
C PHE A 74 17.35 -24.19 1.86
N ASP A 75 17.10 -25.07 2.82
CA ASP A 75 16.94 -24.71 4.23
C ASP A 75 18.09 -25.27 5.05
N LEU A 76 18.73 -24.42 5.85
CA LEU A 76 19.78 -24.80 6.78
C LEU A 76 19.42 -24.35 8.19
N THR A 77 19.60 -25.24 9.14
CA THR A 77 19.44 -24.93 10.56
C THR A 77 20.78 -24.58 11.24
N GLY A 78 21.90 -25.03 10.68
CA GLY A 78 23.25 -24.72 11.13
C GLY A 78 23.87 -23.47 10.51
N ASP A 79 25.16 -23.28 10.76
CA ASP A 79 25.94 -22.16 10.20
C ASP A 79 26.19 -22.35 8.70
N PHE A 80 26.22 -21.24 7.96
CA PHE A 80 26.53 -21.23 6.53
C PHE A 80 27.71 -20.31 6.22
N VAL A 81 28.77 -20.87 5.63
CA VAL A 81 29.98 -20.15 5.22
C VAL A 81 30.16 -20.27 3.72
N ASN A 82 30.08 -19.15 3.00
CA ASN A 82 30.35 -19.10 1.56
C ASN A 82 31.70 -18.46 1.26
N GLN A 83 32.58 -19.20 0.59
CA GLN A 83 33.82 -18.72 -0.03
C GLN A 83 33.83 -18.98 -1.55
N GLY A 84 32.80 -19.65 -2.08
CA GLY A 84 32.64 -19.99 -3.48
C GLY A 84 31.61 -19.13 -4.19
N THR A 85 30.88 -19.73 -5.13
CA THR A 85 29.78 -19.06 -5.84
C THR A 85 28.44 -19.65 -5.43
N VAL A 86 27.47 -18.79 -5.16
CA VAL A 86 26.09 -19.18 -4.90
C VAL A 86 25.19 -18.49 -5.93
N MET A 87 24.49 -19.28 -6.73
CA MET A 87 23.49 -18.82 -7.69
C MET A 87 22.10 -19.09 -7.12
N GLN A 88 21.49 -18.07 -6.54
CA GLN A 88 20.19 -18.16 -5.90
C GLN A 88 19.10 -17.72 -6.87
N GLN A 89 18.15 -18.60 -7.17
CA GLN A 89 16.96 -18.29 -7.97
C GLN A 89 15.66 -18.71 -7.26
N GLY A 90 15.76 -19.52 -6.19
CA GLY A 90 14.65 -19.95 -5.34
C GLY A 90 14.62 -19.26 -3.97
N ALA A 91 14.37 -20.04 -2.93
CA ALA A 91 14.43 -19.61 -1.54
C ALA A 91 15.59 -20.29 -0.80
N LEU A 92 16.42 -19.49 -0.11
CA LEU A 92 17.48 -19.95 0.78
C LEU A 92 17.19 -19.48 2.21
N THR A 93 17.06 -20.40 3.16
CA THR A 93 16.87 -20.09 4.58
C THR A 93 18.08 -20.58 5.37
N ILE A 94 18.73 -19.70 6.13
CA ILE A 94 19.82 -20.01 7.06
C ILE A 94 19.34 -19.58 8.45
N SER A 95 19.11 -20.53 9.34
CA SER A 95 18.54 -20.25 10.66
C SER A 95 19.59 -19.78 11.70
N ASN A 96 20.88 -20.03 11.44
CA ASN A 96 21.97 -19.66 12.35
C ASN A 96 22.90 -18.60 11.71
N ASN A 97 24.22 -18.67 11.92
CA ASN A 97 25.16 -17.65 11.44
C ASN A 97 25.41 -17.78 9.94
N PHE A 98 25.53 -16.65 9.26
CA PHE A 98 25.81 -16.57 7.83
C PHE A 98 27.06 -15.70 7.57
N THR A 99 28.06 -16.28 6.92
CA THR A 99 29.26 -15.54 6.47
C THR A 99 29.45 -15.69 4.98
N ASN A 100 29.53 -14.57 4.25
CA ASN A 100 29.85 -14.53 2.83
C ASN A 100 31.20 -13.83 2.59
N SER A 101 32.18 -14.60 2.11
CA SER A 101 33.44 -14.10 1.55
C SER A 101 33.56 -14.40 0.04
N GLY A 102 32.57 -15.10 -0.53
CA GLY A 102 32.51 -15.49 -1.94
C GLY A 102 31.62 -14.57 -2.77
N THR A 103 30.99 -15.14 -3.81
CA THR A 103 30.02 -14.44 -4.65
C THR A 103 28.63 -15.04 -4.49
N ILE A 104 27.62 -14.19 -4.32
CA ILE A 104 26.21 -14.57 -4.36
C ILE A 104 25.52 -13.76 -5.45
N THR A 105 24.80 -14.47 -6.31
CA THR A 105 24.06 -13.92 -7.45
C THR A 105 22.59 -14.32 -7.35
N GLY A 106 21.73 -13.53 -7.98
CA GLY A 106 20.29 -13.71 -8.08
C GLY A 106 19.80 -14.02 -9.51
N PRO A 107 18.49 -14.01 -9.73
CA PRO A 107 17.90 -13.95 -11.06
C PRO A 107 18.36 -12.71 -11.84
N PRO A 108 18.52 -12.81 -13.18
CA PRO A 108 18.90 -11.68 -14.03
C PRO A 108 17.75 -10.69 -14.28
N ALA A 109 16.52 -11.06 -13.94
CA ALA A 109 15.32 -10.23 -14.04
C ALA A 109 14.37 -10.57 -12.88
N LEU A 110 13.34 -9.76 -12.67
CA LEU A 110 12.25 -10.08 -11.73
C LEU A 110 11.58 -11.43 -12.09
N PRO A 111 11.05 -12.19 -11.12
CA PRO A 111 10.93 -11.86 -9.69
C PRO A 111 12.25 -12.05 -8.91
N ARG A 112 12.37 -11.34 -7.78
CA ARG A 112 13.52 -11.46 -6.85
C ARG A 112 13.54 -12.84 -6.20
N SER A 113 14.71 -13.45 -6.04
CA SER A 113 14.88 -14.61 -5.14
C SER A 113 15.07 -14.16 -3.70
N THR A 114 14.82 -15.03 -2.73
CA THR A 114 14.87 -14.68 -1.29
C THR A 114 15.95 -15.46 -0.57
N ILE A 115 16.78 -14.75 0.19
CA ILE A 115 17.73 -15.30 1.16
C ILE A 115 17.30 -14.80 2.54
N ARG A 116 17.00 -15.69 3.47
CA ARG A 116 16.72 -15.35 4.87
C ARG A 116 17.84 -15.88 5.75
N ALA A 117 18.48 -15.02 6.53
CA ALA A 117 19.53 -15.38 7.47
C ALA A 117 19.11 -15.02 8.90
N GLY A 118 19.58 -15.80 9.88
CA GLY A 118 19.13 -15.73 11.26
C GLY A 118 20.04 -14.90 12.15
N ASN A 119 21.00 -15.54 12.79
CA ASN A 119 21.60 -15.07 14.05
C ASN A 119 22.63 -13.94 13.88
N TYR A 120 23.64 -14.15 13.04
CA TYR A 120 24.73 -13.20 12.80
C TYR A 120 25.12 -13.24 11.33
N THR A 121 25.16 -12.09 10.65
CA THR A 121 25.43 -12.02 9.21
C THR A 121 26.64 -11.12 8.89
N VAL A 122 27.58 -11.63 8.09
CA VAL A 122 28.78 -10.90 7.65
C VAL A 122 28.99 -11.08 6.15
N ASN A 123 29.34 -9.99 5.48
CA ASN A 123 29.71 -10.01 4.07
C ASN A 123 31.05 -9.31 3.83
N SER A 124 32.06 -10.08 3.45
CA SER A 124 33.34 -9.59 2.92
C SER A 124 33.51 -9.89 1.42
N GLY A 125 32.53 -10.52 0.79
CA GLY A 125 32.53 -10.88 -0.64
C GLY A 125 31.58 -10.03 -1.50
N ASN A 126 31.16 -10.58 -2.65
CA ASN A 126 30.20 -9.96 -3.57
C ASN A 126 28.79 -10.49 -3.34
N PHE A 127 27.83 -9.61 -3.15
CA PHE A 127 26.42 -9.96 -2.91
C PHE A 127 25.50 -9.20 -3.87
N GLY A 128 25.01 -9.86 -4.92
CA GLY A 128 24.18 -9.27 -5.97
C GLY A 128 24.88 -8.20 -6.83
N ALA A 129 26.21 -8.09 -6.73
CA ALA A 129 27.00 -7.03 -7.38
C ALA A 129 27.06 -7.11 -8.91
N ASP A 130 26.53 -8.19 -9.49
CA ASP A 130 26.38 -8.44 -10.93
C ASP A 130 25.11 -7.83 -11.53
N GLY A 131 24.34 -7.07 -10.74
CA GLY A 131 23.06 -6.47 -11.16
C GLY A 131 21.85 -7.40 -10.99
N SER A 132 22.05 -8.57 -10.37
CA SER A 132 20.98 -9.52 -10.12
C SER A 132 20.01 -9.09 -9.00
N TYR A 133 18.82 -9.70 -9.01
CA TYR A 133 17.68 -9.27 -8.20
C TYR A 133 17.51 -10.15 -6.93
N LEU A 134 17.95 -9.67 -5.78
CA LEU A 134 17.90 -10.43 -4.50
C LEU A 134 17.10 -9.71 -3.42
N ASN A 135 16.30 -10.46 -2.66
CA ASN A 135 15.82 -10.08 -1.34
C ASN A 135 16.69 -10.75 -0.27
N PHE A 136 17.20 -10.00 0.70
CA PHE A 136 17.92 -10.51 1.86
C PHE A 136 17.22 -10.16 3.17
N CYS A 137 16.73 -11.15 3.90
CA CYS A 137 16.00 -10.98 5.14
C CYS A 137 16.90 -11.34 6.33
N ASP A 138 17.31 -10.38 7.15
CA ASP A 138 18.07 -10.64 8.39
C ASP A 138 17.09 -10.73 9.57
N ALA A 139 16.93 -11.94 10.13
CA ALA A 139 15.92 -12.24 11.14
C ALA A 139 16.41 -12.05 12.59
N GLY A 140 17.72 -11.86 12.82
CA GLY A 140 18.31 -11.84 14.17
C GLY A 140 18.96 -10.53 14.60
N ALA A 141 19.15 -9.55 13.71
CA ALA A 141 19.75 -8.26 14.06
C ALA A 141 18.82 -7.05 13.80
N PRO A 142 18.65 -6.11 14.76
CA PRO A 142 17.94 -4.86 14.53
C PRO A 142 18.74 -3.90 13.62
N SER A 143 18.12 -3.50 12.51
CA SER A 143 18.37 -2.32 11.65
C SER A 143 19.79 -1.89 11.22
N THR A 144 20.84 -2.68 11.45
CA THR A 144 22.21 -2.42 10.91
C THR A 144 22.96 -3.69 10.45
N GLY A 145 22.23 -4.79 10.22
CA GLY A 145 22.75 -6.16 10.38
C GLY A 145 23.46 -6.89 9.23
N PHE A 146 23.55 -6.36 8.00
CA PHE A 146 24.44 -6.96 7.00
C PHE A 146 25.81 -6.29 7.07
N ASP A 147 26.68 -6.78 7.95
CA ASP A 147 28.01 -6.20 8.19
C ASP A 147 28.89 -6.41 6.96
N SER A 148 28.88 -5.43 6.05
CA SER A 148 29.72 -5.40 4.87
C SER A 148 31.16 -5.05 5.26
N ARG A 149 31.89 -6.01 5.84
CA ARG A 149 33.31 -5.90 6.22
C ARG A 149 34.24 -5.88 5.00
N GLY A 150 34.09 -4.86 4.16
CA GLY A 150 34.83 -4.71 2.91
C GLY A 150 34.25 -5.48 1.71
N GLY A 151 33.07 -6.09 1.87
CA GLY A 151 32.32 -6.71 0.76
C GLY A 151 31.52 -5.72 -0.07
N THR A 152 31.14 -6.11 -1.28
CA THR A 152 30.30 -5.32 -2.20
C THR A 152 28.86 -5.82 -2.21
N ILE A 153 27.91 -4.89 -2.23
CA ILE A 153 26.47 -5.17 -2.34
C ILE A 153 25.96 -4.52 -3.63
N GLY A 154 25.22 -5.27 -4.44
CA GLY A 154 24.62 -4.76 -5.66
C GLY A 154 23.44 -3.83 -5.44
N SER A 155 23.20 -2.94 -6.40
CA SER A 155 22.11 -1.95 -6.37
C SER A 155 20.70 -2.54 -6.37
N ASN A 156 20.54 -3.78 -6.85
CA ASN A 156 19.25 -4.45 -6.96
C ASN A 156 18.92 -5.36 -5.75
N VAL A 157 19.77 -5.35 -4.72
CA VAL A 157 19.57 -6.06 -3.45
C VAL A 157 18.64 -5.25 -2.52
N THR A 158 17.61 -5.90 -2.00
CA THR A 158 16.63 -5.32 -1.05
C THR A 158 16.68 -6.07 0.27
N PHE A 159 16.49 -5.38 1.40
CA PHE A 159 16.61 -5.97 2.74
C PHE A 159 15.25 -6.15 3.42
N CYS A 160 14.86 -7.38 3.78
CA CYS A 160 13.61 -7.63 4.51
C CYS A 160 13.81 -7.26 5.99
N GLY A 161 12.98 -6.36 6.51
CA GLY A 161 13.23 -5.69 7.80
C GLY A 161 13.60 -4.21 7.63
N ALA A 162 14.11 -3.85 6.45
CA ALA A 162 13.78 -2.57 5.82
C ALA A 162 12.57 -2.79 4.91
N ALA A 163 11.48 -3.37 5.44
CA ALA A 163 10.18 -3.08 4.86
C ALA A 163 10.02 -1.57 5.07
N PRO A 164 10.08 -0.73 4.03
CA PRO A 164 9.52 0.59 4.17
C PRO A 164 8.09 0.31 4.61
N LEU A 165 7.69 0.86 5.74
CA LEU A 165 6.27 0.90 6.04
C LEU A 165 5.56 1.35 4.76
N PRO A 166 4.45 0.68 4.35
CA PRO A 166 3.65 1.14 3.22
C PRO A 166 3.53 2.66 3.33
N VAL A 167 3.90 3.38 2.27
CA VAL A 167 4.12 4.85 2.21
C VAL A 167 3.74 5.54 3.51
N THR A 168 4.72 5.99 4.28
CA THR A 168 4.42 6.66 5.55
C THR A 168 3.83 8.03 5.24
N LEU A 169 2.51 8.12 5.18
CA LEU A 169 1.77 9.36 5.06
C LEU A 169 2.02 10.21 6.30
N THR A 170 2.72 11.33 6.15
CA THR A 170 3.06 12.23 7.27
C THR A 170 1.99 13.28 7.50
N SER A 171 1.28 13.67 6.44
CA SER A 171 0.17 14.60 6.53
C SER A 171 -0.85 14.35 5.44
N PHE A 172 -2.12 14.59 5.77
CA PHE A 172 -3.19 14.74 4.81
C PHE A 172 -4.14 15.81 5.33
N THR A 173 -4.46 16.80 4.50
CA THR A 173 -5.25 17.97 4.88
C THR A 173 -6.23 18.34 3.78
N ALA A 174 -7.35 18.91 4.18
CA ALA A 174 -8.35 19.49 3.30
C ALA A 174 -8.60 20.94 3.69
N GLN A 175 -8.53 21.87 2.73
CA GLN A 175 -8.79 23.29 2.96
C GLN A 175 -9.78 23.82 1.93
N LEU A 176 -10.83 24.49 2.40
CA LEU A 176 -11.77 25.20 1.54
C LEU A 176 -11.14 26.52 1.08
N ARG A 177 -11.07 26.75 -0.23
CA ARG A 177 -10.61 28.00 -0.84
C ARG A 177 -11.53 28.35 -2.01
N GLN A 178 -12.15 29.54 -1.97
CA GLN A 178 -13.02 30.05 -3.05
C GLN A 178 -14.13 29.06 -3.48
N GLY A 179 -14.72 28.33 -2.51
CA GLY A 179 -15.77 27.35 -2.78
C GLY A 179 -15.29 25.99 -3.31
N GLN A 180 -13.97 25.80 -3.47
CA GLN A 180 -13.33 24.54 -3.86
C GLN A 180 -12.55 23.96 -2.69
N VAL A 181 -12.32 22.65 -2.67
CA VAL A 181 -11.53 22.00 -1.62
C VAL A 181 -10.17 21.61 -2.18
N GLN A 182 -9.11 22.19 -1.62
CA GLN A 182 -7.74 21.79 -1.91
C GLN A 182 -7.30 20.71 -0.91
N LEU A 183 -6.99 19.53 -1.44
CA LEU A 183 -6.42 18.41 -0.72
C LEU A 183 -4.90 18.45 -0.87
N ARG A 184 -4.17 18.29 0.23
CA ARG A 184 -2.70 18.22 0.24
C ARG A 184 -2.23 17.10 1.14
N TRP A 185 -1.25 16.35 0.68
CA TRP A 185 -0.60 15.33 1.47
C TRP A 185 0.89 15.26 1.21
N THR A 186 1.59 14.70 2.19
CA THR A 186 3.02 14.45 2.12
C THR A 186 3.29 13.02 2.57
N THR A 187 4.19 12.37 1.87
CA THR A 187 4.74 11.06 2.20
C THR A 187 6.15 11.27 2.75
N ALA A 188 6.59 10.48 3.74
CA ALA A 188 8.00 10.49 4.17
C ALA A 188 8.89 9.71 3.19
N SER A 189 8.33 8.64 2.64
CA SER A 189 8.94 7.76 1.66
C SER A 189 7.84 6.97 0.93
N GLU A 190 8.17 6.44 -0.23
CA GLU A 190 7.32 5.60 -1.06
C GLU A 190 8.06 4.32 -1.43
N LEU A 191 7.36 3.20 -1.42
CA LEU A 191 7.86 1.93 -1.92
C LEU A 191 6.82 1.35 -2.86
N GLY A 192 7.17 1.22 -4.14
CA GLY A 192 6.28 0.64 -5.13
C GLY A 192 4.91 1.30 -5.21
N ASN A 193 4.79 2.58 -4.85
CA ASN A 193 3.51 3.29 -4.89
C ASN A 193 3.13 3.58 -6.34
N GLU A 194 2.05 2.97 -6.82
CA GLU A 194 1.52 3.20 -8.15
C GLU A 194 0.76 4.53 -8.20
N LYS A 195 -0.18 4.73 -7.28
CA LYS A 195 -1.06 5.91 -7.27
C LYS A 195 -1.81 6.12 -5.96
N PHE A 196 -2.26 7.36 -5.78
CA PHE A 196 -3.25 7.74 -4.78
C PHE A 196 -4.60 7.96 -5.44
N VAL A 197 -5.61 7.23 -4.97
CA VAL A 197 -7.02 7.47 -5.29
C VAL A 197 -7.62 8.36 -4.21
N LEU A 198 -8.14 9.51 -4.62
CA LEU A 198 -8.83 10.43 -3.73
C LEU A 198 -10.30 10.07 -3.67
N GLU A 199 -10.82 9.90 -2.46
CA GLU A 199 -12.20 9.51 -2.26
C GLU A 199 -12.93 10.49 -1.34
N ARG A 200 -14.21 10.72 -1.64
CA ARG A 200 -15.08 11.67 -0.95
C ARG A 200 -16.36 11.00 -0.44
N SER A 201 -16.84 11.44 0.72
CA SER A 201 -18.13 11.01 1.30
C SER A 201 -18.90 12.21 1.86
N ALA A 202 -20.23 12.13 1.80
CA ALA A 202 -21.15 13.08 2.43
C ALA A 202 -21.36 12.81 3.93
N THR A 203 -21.15 11.57 4.38
CA THR A 203 -21.53 11.10 5.72
C THR A 203 -20.34 10.61 6.54
N GLY A 204 -19.15 10.49 5.92
CA GLY A 204 -18.00 9.80 6.49
C GLY A 204 -18.05 8.28 6.34
N ALA A 205 -19.12 7.75 5.74
CA ALA A 205 -19.28 6.36 5.33
C ALA A 205 -19.63 6.29 3.84
N GLY A 206 -19.24 5.22 3.14
CA GLY A 206 -19.44 5.12 1.69
C GLY A 206 -18.66 6.21 0.93
N PHE A 207 -17.43 5.88 0.53
CA PHE A 207 -16.55 6.80 -0.17
C PHE A 207 -16.57 6.51 -1.68
N ALA A 208 -16.68 7.57 -2.48
CA ALA A 208 -16.61 7.50 -3.94
C ALA A 208 -15.31 8.15 -4.43
N ALA A 209 -14.65 7.52 -5.40
CA ALA A 209 -13.46 8.09 -6.04
C ALA A 209 -13.82 9.39 -6.79
N ILE A 210 -13.01 10.43 -6.59
CA ILE A 210 -13.15 11.74 -7.24
C ILE A 210 -11.96 12.10 -8.12
N GLY A 211 -10.86 11.35 -8.03
CA GLY A 211 -9.68 11.54 -8.85
C GLY A 211 -8.53 10.64 -8.43
N GLU A 212 -7.48 10.62 -9.24
CA GLU A 212 -6.26 9.86 -8.99
C GLU A 212 -5.04 10.75 -9.23
N VAL A 213 -3.97 10.52 -8.47
CA VAL A 213 -2.67 11.16 -8.66
C VAL A 213 -1.61 10.06 -8.67
N ALA A 214 -0.79 10.02 -9.72
CA ALA A 214 0.28 9.04 -9.85
C ALA A 214 1.26 9.17 -8.67
N GLY A 215 1.65 8.03 -8.11
CA GLY A 215 2.75 7.93 -7.15
C GLY A 215 4.09 8.02 -7.86
N GLN A 216 5.17 8.05 -7.09
CA GLN A 216 6.53 8.08 -7.65
C GLN A 216 7.21 6.71 -7.61
N GLY A 217 6.46 5.62 -7.43
CA GLY A 217 7.02 4.28 -7.28
C GLY A 217 7.78 4.14 -5.97
N THR A 218 9.10 3.98 -6.06
CA THR A 218 9.97 3.84 -4.89
C THR A 218 10.83 5.08 -4.72
N VAL A 219 10.53 5.88 -3.70
CA VAL A 219 11.25 7.13 -3.38
C VAL A 219 11.58 7.14 -1.89
N PRO A 220 12.87 7.13 -1.49
CA PRO A 220 13.26 7.10 -0.09
C PRO A 220 13.12 8.46 0.63
N THR A 221 12.74 9.50 -0.09
CA THR A 221 12.61 10.88 0.39
C THR A 221 11.16 11.36 0.36
N ALA A 222 10.90 12.45 1.09
CA ALA A 222 9.56 13.00 1.18
C ALA A 222 9.04 13.50 -0.18
N SER A 223 7.79 13.17 -0.50
CA SER A 223 7.09 13.66 -1.69
C SER A 223 5.83 14.41 -1.28
N SER A 224 5.52 15.50 -1.98
CA SER A 224 4.36 16.34 -1.69
C SER A 224 3.43 16.39 -2.88
N TYR A 225 2.14 16.31 -2.59
CA TYR A 225 1.08 16.19 -3.58
C TYR A 225 -0.07 17.13 -3.28
N ALA A 226 -0.83 17.43 -4.32
CA ALA A 226 -2.05 18.21 -4.20
C ALA A 226 -3.10 17.73 -5.19
N PHE A 227 -4.37 17.87 -4.80
CA PHE A 227 -5.52 17.65 -5.66
C PHE A 227 -6.58 18.72 -5.37
N LEU A 228 -7.30 19.15 -6.41
CA LEU A 228 -8.35 20.13 -6.29
C LEU A 228 -9.71 19.49 -6.57
N ASP A 229 -10.56 19.45 -5.55
CA ASP A 229 -11.98 19.18 -5.74
C ASP A 229 -12.68 20.50 -6.10
N ALA A 230 -12.99 20.64 -7.39
CA ALA A 230 -13.62 21.84 -7.95
C ALA A 230 -15.13 21.95 -7.64
N GLN A 231 -15.76 20.85 -7.24
CA GLN A 231 -17.20 20.79 -6.97
C GLN A 231 -17.46 20.02 -5.67
N PRO A 232 -16.98 20.53 -4.52
CA PRO A 232 -17.19 19.87 -3.23
C PRO A 232 -18.67 19.85 -2.87
N LEU A 233 -19.09 18.82 -2.13
CA LEU A 233 -20.46 18.69 -1.68
C LEU A 233 -20.83 19.89 -0.79
N PRO A 234 -22.08 20.38 -0.86
CA PRO A 234 -22.53 21.43 0.05
C PRO A 234 -22.55 20.92 1.49
N GLY A 235 -22.25 21.79 2.46
CA GLY A 235 -22.14 21.40 3.87
C GLY A 235 -20.82 20.69 4.17
N ARG A 236 -20.86 19.65 5.02
CA ARG A 236 -19.66 18.92 5.44
C ARG A 236 -19.32 17.82 4.43
N SER A 237 -18.08 17.84 3.96
CA SER A 237 -17.49 16.79 3.11
C SER A 237 -16.37 16.07 3.86
N TYR A 238 -16.26 14.77 3.65
CA TYR A 238 -15.21 13.91 4.20
C TYR A 238 -14.33 13.40 3.07
N TYR A 239 -13.02 13.36 3.28
CA TYR A 239 -12.03 12.93 2.30
C TYR A 239 -11.08 11.92 2.90
N ARG A 240 -10.62 10.98 2.09
CA ARG A 240 -9.53 10.05 2.39
C ARG A 240 -8.72 9.76 1.13
N LEU A 241 -7.51 9.27 1.32
CA LEU A 241 -6.69 8.69 0.28
C LEU A 241 -6.78 7.18 0.37
N ARG A 242 -6.88 6.53 -0.78
CA ARG A 242 -6.59 5.12 -0.95
C ARG A 242 -5.36 5.00 -1.82
N GLN A 243 -4.26 4.62 -1.22
CA GLN A 243 -3.01 4.33 -1.91
C GLN A 243 -3.10 2.93 -2.53
N LEU A 244 -2.56 2.80 -3.74
CA LEU A 244 -2.42 1.53 -4.44
C LEU A 244 -0.95 1.32 -4.79
N ASP A 245 -0.42 0.16 -4.42
CA ASP A 245 0.95 -0.25 -4.70
C ASP A 245 1.01 -1.11 -5.97
N LEU A 246 2.19 -1.19 -6.60
CA LEU A 246 2.45 -1.94 -7.85
C LEU A 246 2.23 -3.45 -7.72
N ASP A 247 2.19 -3.96 -6.49
CA ASP A 247 1.88 -5.36 -6.17
C ASP A 247 0.36 -5.60 -5.95
N GLY A 248 -0.46 -4.55 -6.10
CA GLY A 248 -1.91 -4.57 -5.94
C GLY A 248 -2.39 -4.36 -4.49
N ASN A 249 -1.48 -4.19 -3.52
CA ASN A 249 -1.87 -3.86 -2.15
C ASN A 249 -2.46 -2.44 -2.07
N SER A 250 -3.35 -2.22 -1.09
CA SER A 250 -3.94 -0.91 -0.88
C SER A 250 -4.01 -0.53 0.59
N THR A 251 -3.73 0.75 0.88
CA THR A 251 -3.73 1.33 2.23
C THR A 251 -4.58 2.58 2.27
N LEU A 252 -5.34 2.78 3.36
CA LEU A 252 -6.20 3.95 3.55
C LEU A 252 -5.55 4.97 4.49
N SER A 253 -5.69 6.26 4.18
CA SER A 253 -5.32 7.34 5.08
C SER A 253 -6.35 7.53 6.20
N PRO A 254 -6.02 8.31 7.25
CA PRO A 254 -7.02 8.95 8.09
C PRO A 254 -8.01 9.79 7.26
N VAL A 255 -9.24 9.91 7.77
CA VAL A 255 -10.27 10.74 7.14
C VAL A 255 -10.13 12.17 7.63
N VAL A 256 -10.12 13.13 6.70
CA VAL A 256 -10.22 14.57 7.01
C VAL A 256 -11.57 15.12 6.58
N SER A 257 -12.03 16.18 7.22
CA SER A 257 -13.30 16.82 6.86
C SER A 257 -13.14 18.31 6.68
N VAL A 258 -13.99 18.88 5.84
CA VAL A 258 -14.08 20.31 5.60
C VAL A 258 -15.54 20.68 5.43
N SER A 259 -15.93 21.82 6.00
CA SER A 259 -17.30 22.32 5.90
C SER A 259 -17.31 23.50 4.93
N ARG A 260 -18.12 23.39 3.88
CA ARG A 260 -18.49 24.50 3.01
C ARG A 260 -19.77 25.09 3.57
N GLU A 261 -19.69 26.32 4.10
CA GLU A 261 -20.88 27.06 4.49
C GLU A 261 -21.85 27.10 3.31
N GLN A 262 -23.05 26.58 3.53
CA GLN A 262 -24.10 26.61 2.52
C GLN A 262 -24.53 28.07 2.35
N ALA A 263 -24.50 28.57 1.12
CA ALA A 263 -25.14 29.84 0.82
C ALA A 263 -26.61 29.74 1.26
N PRO A 264 -27.15 30.77 1.96
CA PRO A 264 -28.54 30.74 2.39
C PRO A 264 -29.43 30.55 1.17
N VAL A 265 -30.43 29.67 1.29
CA VAL A 265 -31.47 29.55 0.27
C VAL A 265 -32.06 30.94 0.03
N GLN A 266 -32.29 31.33 -1.22
CA GLN A 266 -32.95 32.58 -1.54
C GLN A 266 -34.37 32.31 -2.03
N LEU A 267 -35.28 33.22 -1.72
CA LEU A 267 -36.66 33.15 -2.17
C LEU A 267 -37.08 34.51 -2.72
N TYR A 268 -37.66 34.52 -3.91
CA TYR A 268 -38.07 35.77 -4.57
C TYR A 268 -39.23 35.57 -5.56
N PRO A 269 -40.11 36.58 -5.73
CA PRO A 269 -40.17 37.80 -4.92
C PRO A 269 -40.69 37.51 -3.50
N ASN A 270 -40.29 38.34 -2.55
CA ASN A 270 -40.83 38.37 -1.19
C ASN A 270 -40.88 39.84 -0.72
N PRO A 271 -42.07 40.46 -0.56
CA PRO A 271 -43.40 39.86 -0.62
C PRO A 271 -43.84 39.30 -1.99
N THR A 272 -44.83 38.40 -2.01
CA THR A 272 -45.36 37.72 -3.22
C THR A 272 -46.88 37.86 -3.34
N ASP A 273 -47.40 37.84 -4.57
CA ASP A 273 -48.83 37.76 -4.92
C ASP A 273 -49.37 36.31 -4.90
N GLY A 274 -48.51 35.33 -4.62
CA GLY A 274 -48.83 33.92 -4.65
C GLY A 274 -47.92 33.08 -5.55
N LEU A 275 -46.98 33.67 -6.29
CA LEU A 275 -45.93 32.94 -7.00
C LEU A 275 -44.55 33.39 -6.53
N LEU A 276 -43.71 32.43 -6.13
CA LEU A 276 -42.32 32.68 -5.77
C LEU A 276 -41.40 31.60 -6.32
N THR A 277 -40.12 31.91 -6.43
CA THR A 277 -39.04 31.00 -6.80
C THR A 277 -38.15 30.76 -5.60
N LEU A 278 -37.90 29.48 -5.31
CA LEU A 278 -36.91 29.02 -4.35
C LEU A 278 -35.62 28.68 -5.08
N ASP A 279 -34.52 29.34 -4.70
CA ASP A 279 -33.19 29.00 -5.18
C ASP A 279 -32.58 27.90 -4.32
N LEU A 280 -32.88 26.64 -4.69
CA LEU A 280 -32.36 25.45 -4.01
C LEU A 280 -31.05 24.95 -4.64
N ARG A 281 -30.39 25.72 -5.50
CA ARG A 281 -29.14 25.31 -6.17
C ARG A 281 -27.98 25.08 -5.19
N SER A 282 -28.04 25.68 -4.00
CA SER A 282 -27.06 25.47 -2.94
C SER A 282 -27.25 24.15 -2.16
N LEU A 283 -28.39 23.47 -2.35
CA LEU A 283 -28.70 22.20 -1.70
C LEU A 283 -28.32 21.00 -2.61
N PRO A 284 -28.05 19.81 -2.04
CA PRO A 284 -27.85 18.60 -2.82
C PRO A 284 -29.01 18.32 -3.80
N ALA A 285 -28.72 17.71 -4.94
CA ALA A 285 -29.71 17.26 -5.92
C ALA A 285 -30.50 16.04 -5.42
N ALA A 286 -31.25 16.24 -4.35
CA ALA A 286 -32.01 15.23 -3.62
C ALA A 286 -33.38 15.79 -3.21
N ALA A 287 -34.25 14.91 -2.72
CA ALA A 287 -35.55 15.29 -2.17
C ALA A 287 -35.38 16.25 -0.98
N CYS A 288 -36.10 17.38 -1.05
CA CYS A 288 -36.07 18.46 -0.08
C CYS A 288 -37.51 18.76 0.37
N PRO A 289 -37.93 18.21 1.52
CA PRO A 289 -39.18 18.58 2.16
C PRO A 289 -39.22 20.08 2.50
N VAL A 290 -40.28 20.74 2.05
CA VAL A 290 -40.56 22.16 2.30
C VAL A 290 -41.94 22.31 2.94
N ARG A 291 -42.02 23.10 4.01
CA ARG A 291 -43.26 23.37 4.73
C ARG A 291 -43.46 24.87 4.89
N LEU A 292 -44.67 25.34 4.61
CA LEU A 292 -45.10 26.69 4.94
C LEU A 292 -45.94 26.64 6.21
N LEU A 293 -45.53 27.39 7.22
CA LEU A 293 -46.16 27.48 8.53
C LEU A 293 -46.74 28.88 8.73
N SER A 294 -47.94 28.95 9.30
CA SER A 294 -48.43 30.19 9.90
C SER A 294 -47.61 30.58 11.13
N LEU A 295 -47.74 31.82 11.61
CA LEU A 295 -47.10 32.26 12.86
C LEU A 295 -47.59 31.49 14.11
N ALA A 296 -48.75 30.83 14.02
CA ALA A 296 -49.27 29.92 15.04
C ALA A 296 -48.72 28.48 14.92
N GLY A 297 -47.80 28.22 13.98
CA GLY A 297 -47.19 26.90 13.75
C GLY A 297 -48.06 25.93 12.94
N GLN A 298 -49.24 26.33 12.46
CA GLN A 298 -50.07 25.47 11.60
C GLN A 298 -49.47 25.37 10.19
N VAL A 299 -49.38 24.14 9.66
CA VAL A 299 -48.92 23.85 8.29
C VAL A 299 -50.00 24.28 7.28
N GLN A 300 -49.65 25.23 6.42
CA GLN A 300 -50.50 25.74 5.34
C GLN A 300 -50.17 25.09 4.01
N LEU A 301 -48.92 24.65 3.84
CA LEU A 301 -48.45 23.91 2.67
C LEU A 301 -47.34 22.95 3.08
N ALA A 302 -47.33 21.76 2.50
CA ALA A 302 -46.21 20.83 2.60
C ALA A 302 -46.01 20.15 1.24
N GLN A 303 -44.78 20.16 0.76
CA GLN A 303 -44.40 19.53 -0.51
C GLN A 303 -42.95 19.07 -0.46
N THR A 304 -42.60 18.13 -1.33
CA THR A 304 -41.20 17.72 -1.52
C THR A 304 -40.72 18.27 -2.85
N LEU A 305 -39.67 19.09 -2.81
CA LEU A 305 -39.02 19.66 -3.98
C LEU A 305 -37.69 18.95 -4.24
N LEU A 306 -37.07 19.22 -5.38
CA LEU A 306 -35.71 18.76 -5.67
C LEU A 306 -34.72 19.90 -5.45
N GLY A 307 -33.69 19.65 -4.62
CA GLY A 307 -32.54 20.54 -4.51
C GLY A 307 -31.66 20.53 -5.77
N GLY A 308 -30.63 21.36 -5.80
CA GLY A 308 -29.72 21.52 -6.94
C GLY A 308 -30.28 22.34 -8.11
N GLN A 309 -31.49 22.89 -7.99
CA GLN A 309 -32.15 23.66 -9.05
C GLN A 309 -33.05 24.77 -8.51
N LEU A 310 -33.53 25.65 -9.40
CA LEU A 310 -34.58 26.63 -9.09
C LEU A 310 -35.93 25.92 -9.06
N GLN A 311 -36.73 26.19 -8.04
CA GLN A 311 -38.04 25.57 -7.86
C GLN A 311 -39.15 26.63 -7.76
N PRO A 312 -40.14 26.61 -8.65
CA PRO A 312 -41.32 27.44 -8.47
C PRO A 312 -42.16 26.93 -7.28
N LEU A 313 -42.66 27.85 -6.47
CA LEU A 313 -43.57 27.56 -5.37
C LEU A 313 -44.82 28.45 -5.50
N SER A 314 -45.98 27.80 -5.63
CA SER A 314 -47.28 28.47 -5.71
C SER A 314 -47.93 28.51 -4.34
N LEU A 315 -48.17 29.73 -3.86
CA LEU A 315 -48.93 30.04 -2.66
C LEU A 315 -50.34 30.54 -2.99
N ARG A 316 -50.83 30.38 -4.23
CA ARG A 316 -52.14 30.91 -4.66
C ARG A 316 -53.30 30.43 -3.78
N ALA A 317 -53.26 29.19 -3.30
CA ALA A 317 -54.26 28.60 -2.41
C ALA A 317 -54.10 28.98 -0.93
N VAL A 318 -53.03 29.66 -0.55
CA VAL A 318 -52.76 30.11 0.82
C VAL A 318 -53.36 31.52 1.02
N PRO A 319 -54.03 31.85 2.12
CA PRO A 319 -54.51 33.20 2.38
C PRO A 319 -53.37 34.25 2.39
N ALA A 320 -53.72 35.54 2.26
CA ALA A 320 -52.75 36.62 2.48
C ALA A 320 -52.32 36.65 3.96
N GLY A 321 -51.03 36.88 4.23
CA GLY A 321 -50.47 36.83 5.57
C GLY A 321 -48.96 36.68 5.63
N SER A 322 -48.44 36.61 6.85
CA SER A 322 -47.02 36.31 7.12
C SER A 322 -46.85 34.85 7.52
N TYR A 323 -45.85 34.21 6.94
CA TYR A 323 -45.58 32.78 7.08
C TYR A 323 -44.09 32.52 7.31
N LEU A 324 -43.76 31.35 7.85
CA LEU A 324 -42.41 30.80 7.93
C LEU A 324 -42.30 29.63 6.96
N LEU A 325 -41.31 29.68 6.09
CA LEU A 325 -40.96 28.59 5.19
C LEU A 325 -39.81 27.80 5.81
N GLU A 326 -40.07 26.56 6.18
CA GLU A 326 -39.06 25.59 6.60
C GLU A 326 -38.60 24.77 5.40
N ILE A 327 -37.29 24.68 5.23
CA ILE A 327 -36.64 23.89 4.20
C ILE A 327 -35.78 22.85 4.90
N ASN A 328 -36.19 21.59 4.86
CA ASN A 328 -35.50 20.50 5.53
C ASN A 328 -34.73 19.68 4.48
N ALA A 329 -33.47 20.02 4.25
CA ALA A 329 -32.58 19.16 3.47
C ALA A 329 -32.14 17.94 4.31
N ALA A 330 -32.13 16.75 3.71
CA ALA A 330 -31.53 15.57 4.35
C ALA A 330 -30.00 15.83 4.48
N ALA A 331 -29.54 16.07 5.71
CA ALA A 331 -28.18 16.51 6.12
C ALA A 331 -27.90 18.02 6.00
N PRO A 332 -27.10 18.59 6.93
CA PRO A 332 -27.48 19.73 7.76
C PRO A 332 -27.67 21.00 6.93
N GLY A 333 -28.93 21.33 6.67
CA GLY A 333 -29.33 22.49 5.88
C GLY A 333 -30.77 22.90 6.17
N CYS A 334 -31.22 22.75 7.43
CA CYS A 334 -32.51 23.29 7.85
C CYS A 334 -32.43 24.82 7.80
N SER A 335 -33.07 25.44 6.82
CA SER A 335 -33.19 26.90 6.74
C SER A 335 -34.63 27.33 6.92
N VAL A 336 -34.86 28.31 7.78
CA VAL A 336 -36.17 28.92 8.00
C VAL A 336 -36.17 30.34 7.44
N GLN A 337 -37.13 30.67 6.58
CA GLN A 337 -37.24 32.00 5.98
C GLN A 337 -38.65 32.56 6.15
N ARG A 338 -38.76 33.85 6.46
CA ARG A 338 -40.05 34.54 6.51
C ARG A 338 -40.56 34.82 5.10
N VAL A 339 -41.81 34.52 4.83
CA VAL A 339 -42.51 34.81 3.58
C VAL A 339 -43.71 35.70 3.86
N VAL A 340 -43.93 36.74 3.06
CA VAL A 340 -45.09 37.61 3.14
C VAL A 340 -45.90 37.47 1.84
N LYS A 341 -47.16 37.05 1.96
CA LYS A 341 -48.12 37.04 0.86
C LYS A 341 -49.14 38.17 1.07
N TYR A 342 -49.41 38.95 0.03
CA TYR A 342 -50.44 39.99 0.03
C TYR A 342 -51.59 39.66 -0.91
#